data_AF-A0A930J2G8-F1
#
_entry.id   AF-A0A930J2G8-F1
#
_cell.length_a   1.000
_cell.length_b   1.000
_cell.length_c   1.000
_cell.angle_alpha   90.00
_cell.angle_beta   90.00
_cell.angle_gamma   90.00
#
_symmetry.space_group_name_H-M   'P 1'
#
loop_
_entity.id
_entity.type
_entity.pdbx_description
1 polymer ?
#
loop_
_entity_poly.entity_id
_entity_poly.type
_entity_poly.pdbx_seq_one_letter_code
_entity_poly.pdbx_strand_id
1 'polypeptide(L)'
;MPKKKTNKSEQQQFLSLEKFIKTRARSLKIGKCYRTSELFNMGEGYVLVSRLHTGGKISFACYLVDTYCTGVKDSLYKLRIEEEDFNDFLENLSEVSELEECTYEEAHNIIYGAVDFAEEIEITPDDSFRLTRYMLEEDTEDIPLIEYEFGKDGKHFLVAIDSYIASKYLPKLKKTYGNDFKYLSPNKKLIGDDSYYMKCPTYGMDTKYTYKPPRYTETLNVHNEWIVEELNKPENSLWLEKTLIDRILALPKDELRSDLEEIIRYVMTITVNGNIPFNFDHGDYNGILASAIILLGEVGNNESSLDVVLECLRQSEDFFEYHFGDSGDDVFVPTLYKLTTTDSFNKLRCFMKEPGLYSFNKAYLAESMALIAFKQPELRQTCIEWFDDIITFAIEKLPEVQYIDGVLAGSLTSFIMDLQASELLPKLKAMYDTGCVDQMACGSFDKVEKGFTEKENVQHFNLFKIDIYELFATLKSRFNRQ
;
A
#
# COMPACT_ATOMS: atom_id res chain seq x y z
N MET A 1 32.00 47.18 44.45
CA MET A 1 32.22 45.73 44.27
C MET A 1 31.66 45.32 42.90
N PRO A 2 32.40 44.53 42.11
CA PRO A 2 32.14 44.34 40.68
C PRO A 2 31.08 43.27 40.41
N LYS A 3 30.34 43.43 39.31
CA LYS A 3 29.40 42.44 38.77
C LYS A 3 30.13 41.15 38.39
N LYS A 4 29.76 40.01 38.98
CA LYS A 4 30.16 38.67 38.52
C LYS A 4 29.56 38.42 37.13
N LYS A 5 30.41 38.30 36.11
CA LYS A 5 30.06 37.67 34.83
C LYS A 5 29.95 36.16 35.07
N THR A 6 28.77 35.60 34.84
CA THR A 6 28.58 34.16 34.66
C THR A 6 28.94 33.79 33.23
N ASN A 7 29.97 32.95 33.07
CA ASN A 7 30.31 32.32 31.79
C ASN A 7 29.13 31.45 31.34
N LYS A 8 28.56 31.76 30.17
CA LYS A 8 27.76 30.80 29.42
C LYS A 8 28.73 29.75 28.89
N SER A 9 28.65 28.52 29.40
CA SER A 9 29.24 27.36 28.74
C SER A 9 28.58 27.22 27.37
N GLU A 10 29.38 27.31 26.31
CA GLU A 10 28.96 26.90 24.97
C GLU A 10 28.59 25.41 25.05
N GLN A 11 27.29 25.11 25.06
CA GLN A 11 26.80 23.76 24.83
C GLN A 11 27.20 23.38 23.41
N GLN A 12 28.11 22.42 23.30
CA GLN A 12 28.54 21.82 22.05
C GLN A 12 27.29 21.25 21.36
N GLN A 13 26.82 21.94 20.32
CA GLN A 13 25.62 21.56 19.56
C GLN A 13 25.87 20.18 18.94
N PHE A 14 25.17 19.15 19.41
CA PHE A 14 25.20 17.84 18.75
C PHE A 14 24.66 18.01 17.33
N LEU A 15 25.44 17.59 16.33
CA LEU A 15 24.98 17.53 14.93
C LEU A 15 23.82 16.53 14.85
N SER A 16 22.77 16.83 14.07
CA SER A 16 21.77 15.82 13.72
C SER A 16 22.42 14.64 13.00
N LEU A 17 21.81 13.44 13.08
CA LEU A 17 22.36 12.21 12.50
C LEU A 17 22.67 12.37 10.99
N GLU A 18 21.77 12.98 10.22
CA GLU A 18 22.01 13.26 8.81
C GLU A 18 23.18 14.22 8.57
N LYS A 19 23.29 15.28 9.40
CA LYS A 19 24.36 16.26 9.27
C LYS A 19 25.70 15.62 9.61
N PHE A 20 25.73 14.71 10.58
CA PHE A 20 26.91 13.91 10.89
C PHE A 20 27.32 13.07 9.68
N ILE A 21 26.40 12.32 9.08
CA ILE A 21 26.68 11.48 7.91
C ILE A 21 27.25 12.31 6.77
N LYS A 22 26.56 13.39 6.36
CA LYS A 22 26.96 14.22 5.23
C LYS A 22 28.30 14.94 5.40
N THR A 23 28.72 15.22 6.64
CA THR A 23 29.90 16.08 6.90
C THR A 23 31.07 15.37 7.57
N ARG A 24 30.84 14.21 8.22
CA ARG A 24 31.86 13.54 9.05
C ARG A 24 32.00 12.04 8.80
N ALA A 25 31.05 11.36 8.14
CA ALA A 25 31.16 9.90 7.96
C ALA A 25 32.46 9.50 7.22
N ARG A 26 32.79 10.17 6.11
CA ARG A 26 34.02 9.93 5.34
C ARG A 26 35.32 10.21 6.10
N SER A 27 35.27 11.06 7.14
CA SER A 27 36.45 11.32 7.98
C SER A 27 36.79 10.18 8.93
N LEU A 28 35.87 9.23 9.11
CA LEU A 28 36.10 8.05 9.94
C LEU A 28 36.90 7.01 9.14
N LYS A 29 37.77 6.29 9.86
CA LYS A 29 38.54 5.17 9.29
C LYS A 29 37.57 4.09 8.81
N ILE A 30 37.79 3.57 7.60
CA ILE A 30 37.07 2.39 7.11
C ILE A 30 37.32 1.21 8.05
N GLY A 31 36.24 0.52 8.42
CA GLY A 31 36.25 -0.71 9.21
C GLY A 31 36.13 -1.94 8.32
N LYS A 32 35.60 -3.03 8.87
CA LYS A 32 35.31 -4.25 8.10
C LYS A 32 34.15 -4.04 7.14
N CYS A 33 34.21 -4.68 5.98
CA CYS A 33 33.13 -4.72 5.02
C CYS A 33 32.70 -6.17 4.80
N TYR A 34 31.44 -6.36 4.42
CA TYR A 34 30.87 -7.67 4.18
C TYR A 34 30.01 -7.64 2.92
N ARG A 35 29.89 -8.76 2.25
CA ARG A 35 28.92 -8.95 1.16
C ARG A 35 28.29 -10.33 1.23
N THR A 36 27.12 -10.48 0.65
CA THR A 36 26.57 -11.81 0.37
C THR A 36 27.54 -12.63 -0.48
N SER A 37 27.86 -13.86 -0.06
CA SER A 37 28.88 -14.71 -0.71
C SER A 37 28.53 -14.97 -2.17
N GLU A 38 27.28 -15.33 -2.44
CA GLU A 38 26.75 -15.68 -3.77
C GLU A 38 26.05 -14.51 -4.49
N LEU A 39 26.42 -13.26 -4.17
CA LEU A 39 25.74 -12.04 -4.64
C LEU A 39 25.47 -12.03 -6.16
N PHE A 40 26.49 -12.23 -6.98
CA PHE A 40 26.37 -12.20 -8.45
C PHE A 40 25.66 -13.45 -9.03
N ASN A 41 25.66 -14.57 -8.30
CA ASN A 41 24.94 -15.79 -8.70
C ASN A 41 23.44 -15.70 -8.38
N MET A 42 23.09 -15.04 -7.28
CA MET A 42 21.70 -14.80 -6.86
C MET A 42 21.09 -13.56 -7.55
N GLY A 43 21.94 -12.62 -7.96
CA GLY A 43 21.56 -11.35 -8.57
C GLY A 43 21.22 -10.26 -7.56
N GLU A 44 20.87 -10.63 -6.33
CA GLU A 44 20.52 -9.71 -5.25
C GLU A 44 21.15 -10.15 -3.93
N GLY A 45 21.57 -9.19 -3.10
CA GLY A 45 22.10 -9.46 -1.78
C GLY A 45 22.59 -8.21 -1.07
N TYR A 46 23.17 -8.40 0.10
CA TYR A 46 23.61 -7.30 0.96
C TYR A 46 25.08 -6.97 0.76
N VAL A 47 25.41 -5.69 0.81
CA VAL A 47 26.78 -5.18 0.93
C VAL A 47 26.83 -4.24 2.12
N LEU A 48 27.80 -4.41 3.00
CA LEU A 48 27.92 -3.64 4.24
C LEU A 48 29.28 -2.95 4.31
N VAL A 49 29.28 -1.67 4.67
CA VAL A 49 30.48 -0.88 4.91
C VAL A 49 30.43 -0.29 6.31
N SER A 50 31.44 -0.60 7.12
CA SER A 50 31.59 -0.02 8.46
C SER A 50 32.68 1.05 8.53
N ARG A 51 32.57 1.91 9.54
CA ARG A 51 33.42 3.05 9.84
C ARG A 51 33.71 3.07 11.34
N LEU A 52 34.97 3.17 11.70
CA LEU A 52 35.45 3.09 13.09
C LEU A 52 35.59 4.48 13.70
N HIS A 53 35.00 4.68 14.89
CA HIS A 53 35.21 5.89 15.70
C HIS A 53 36.45 5.73 16.58
N THR A 54 37.11 6.85 16.92
CA THR A 54 38.30 6.85 17.79
C THR A 54 38.04 6.29 19.20
N GLY A 55 36.77 6.22 19.62
CA GLY A 55 36.34 5.66 20.91
C GLY A 55 35.94 4.19 20.88
N GLY A 56 36.26 3.44 19.81
CA GLY A 56 35.97 2.00 19.68
C GLY A 56 34.57 1.67 19.13
N LYS A 57 33.64 2.63 19.17
CA LYS A 57 32.30 2.49 18.57
C LYS A 57 32.34 2.37 17.04
N ILE A 58 31.30 1.77 16.48
CA ILE A 58 31.17 1.51 15.04
C ILE A 58 29.97 2.29 14.47
N SER A 59 30.12 2.80 13.25
CA SER A 59 29.01 3.24 12.39
C SER A 59 29.04 2.37 11.14
N PHE A 60 27.89 1.96 10.61
CA PHE A 60 27.85 1.21 9.36
C PHE A 60 26.67 1.61 8.49
N ALA A 61 26.78 1.32 7.20
CA ALA A 61 25.66 1.27 6.26
C ALA A 61 25.58 -0.10 5.62
N CYS A 62 24.36 -0.59 5.44
CA CYS A 62 24.05 -1.84 4.75
C CYS A 62 23.18 -1.50 3.54
N TYR A 63 23.52 -2.06 2.39
CA TYR A 63 22.90 -1.78 1.09
C TYR A 63 22.34 -3.10 0.54
N LEU A 64 21.06 -3.12 0.18
CA LEU A 64 20.48 -4.18 -0.62
C LEU A 64 20.75 -3.85 -2.09
N VAL A 65 21.58 -4.67 -2.73
CA VAL A 65 22.10 -4.43 -4.09
C VAL A 65 21.54 -5.49 -5.03
N ASP A 66 20.90 -5.04 -6.11
CA ASP A 66 20.54 -5.83 -7.28
C ASP A 66 21.58 -5.62 -8.38
N THR A 67 22.41 -6.64 -8.58
CA THR A 67 23.47 -6.70 -9.60
C THR A 67 22.95 -7.06 -10.99
N TYR A 68 21.69 -7.48 -11.12
CA TYR A 68 21.10 -7.87 -12.40
C TYR A 68 20.38 -6.74 -13.12
N CYS A 69 19.80 -5.78 -12.40
CA CYS A 69 19.03 -4.72 -13.06
C CYS A 69 18.90 -3.40 -12.30
N THR A 70 18.41 -3.42 -11.06
CA THR A 70 17.84 -2.20 -10.43
C THR A 70 18.81 -1.41 -9.56
N GLY A 71 20.04 -1.90 -9.36
CA GLY A 71 21.05 -1.20 -8.58
C GLY A 71 20.76 -1.29 -7.07
N VAL A 72 20.99 -0.20 -6.34
CA VAL A 72 20.69 -0.16 -4.89
C VAL A 72 19.18 -0.04 -4.67
N LYS A 73 18.56 -1.09 -4.13
CA LYS A 73 17.12 -1.18 -3.86
C LYS A 73 16.69 -0.61 -2.52
N ASP A 74 17.58 -0.68 -1.52
CA ASP A 74 17.37 -0.12 -0.19
C ASP A 74 18.73 0.07 0.50
N SER A 75 18.77 0.96 1.49
CA SER A 75 19.93 1.14 2.34
C SER A 75 19.56 1.63 3.74
N LEU A 76 20.18 1.02 4.74
CA LEU A 76 20.03 1.41 6.14
C LEU A 76 21.38 1.77 6.75
N TYR A 77 21.35 2.44 7.90
CA TYR A 77 22.56 2.77 8.64
C TYR A 77 22.33 2.76 10.15
N LYS A 78 23.39 2.48 10.91
CA LYS A 78 23.44 2.72 12.36
C LYS A 78 24.69 3.52 12.70
N LEU A 79 24.59 4.40 13.69
CA LEU A 79 25.69 5.26 14.10
C LEU A 79 26.10 5.01 15.56
N ARG A 80 27.41 4.95 15.80
CA ARG A 80 28.02 4.93 17.14
C ARG A 80 27.53 3.80 18.05
N ILE A 81 27.29 2.64 17.46
CA ILE A 81 26.90 1.43 18.17
C ILE A 81 28.12 0.74 18.78
N GLU A 82 27.89 -0.15 19.74
CA GLU A 82 28.95 -1.00 20.29
C GLU A 82 29.31 -2.11 19.29
N GLU A 83 30.49 -2.72 19.46
CA GLU A 83 30.94 -3.82 18.60
C GLU A 83 30.05 -5.07 18.73
N GLU A 84 29.52 -5.34 19.93
CA GLU A 84 28.54 -6.40 20.19
C GLU A 84 27.26 -6.19 19.36
N ASP A 85 26.67 -4.99 19.41
CA ASP A 85 25.48 -4.65 18.60
C ASP A 85 25.74 -4.79 17.08
N PHE A 86 26.98 -4.56 16.64
CA PHE A 86 27.37 -4.71 15.24
C PHE A 86 27.48 -6.18 14.85
N ASN A 87 28.06 -7.01 15.72
CA ASN A 87 28.16 -8.45 15.51
C ASN A 87 26.76 -9.10 15.55
N ASP A 88 25.89 -8.71 16.47
CA ASP A 88 24.49 -9.16 16.51
C ASP A 88 23.76 -8.82 15.20
N PHE A 89 24.00 -7.63 14.65
CA PHE A 89 23.43 -7.26 13.34
C PHE A 89 23.95 -8.18 12.21
N LEU A 90 25.25 -8.47 12.19
CA LEU A 90 25.84 -9.37 11.20
C LEU A 90 25.33 -10.80 11.34
N GLU A 91 25.18 -11.31 12.57
CA GLU A 91 24.64 -12.64 12.84
C GLU A 91 23.20 -12.75 12.33
N ASN A 92 22.32 -11.80 12.69
CA ASN A 92 20.95 -11.79 12.19
C ASN A 92 20.87 -11.67 10.66
N LEU A 93 21.72 -10.84 10.05
CA LEU A 93 21.76 -10.71 8.59
C LEU A 93 22.26 -12.01 7.92
N SER A 94 23.19 -12.71 8.57
CA SER A 94 23.73 -13.99 8.09
C SER A 94 22.72 -15.14 8.13
N GLU A 95 21.68 -15.06 8.96
CA GLU A 95 20.57 -16.03 8.96
C GLU A 95 19.71 -15.94 7.69
N VAL A 96 19.63 -14.76 7.09
CA VAL A 96 18.85 -14.50 5.86
C VAL A 96 19.70 -14.62 4.60
N SER A 97 20.99 -14.30 4.68
CA SER A 97 21.91 -14.32 3.54
C SER A 97 23.34 -14.63 4.00
N GLU A 98 23.96 -15.70 3.50
CA GLU A 98 25.34 -16.03 3.86
C GLU A 98 26.29 -14.87 3.49
N LEU A 99 27.01 -14.36 4.49
CA LEU A 99 27.91 -13.22 4.37
C LEU A 99 29.38 -13.67 4.41
N GLU A 100 30.21 -13.01 3.62
CA GLU A 100 31.66 -13.09 3.70
C GLU A 100 32.29 -11.70 3.88
N GLU A 101 33.43 -11.65 4.57
CA GLU A 101 34.22 -10.41 4.71
C GLU A 101 34.86 -10.07 3.36
N CYS A 102 34.70 -8.82 2.92
CA CYS A 102 35.29 -8.30 1.69
C CYS A 102 36.11 -7.04 1.95
N THR A 103 36.94 -6.66 0.99
CA THR A 103 37.66 -5.39 1.01
C THR A 103 36.72 -4.22 0.79
N TYR A 104 37.17 -3.03 1.17
CA TYR A 104 36.39 -1.82 0.96
C TYR A 104 36.25 -1.50 -0.53
N GLU A 105 37.31 -1.73 -1.30
CA GLU A 105 37.36 -1.56 -2.74
C GLU A 105 36.31 -2.45 -3.43
N GLU A 106 36.20 -3.72 -3.02
CA GLU A 106 35.15 -4.62 -3.53
C GLU A 106 33.76 -4.10 -3.19
N ALA A 107 33.50 -3.74 -1.92
CA ALA A 107 32.19 -3.22 -1.51
C ALA A 107 31.80 -1.94 -2.26
N HIS A 108 32.75 -1.01 -2.44
CA HIS A 108 32.55 0.25 -3.14
C HIS A 108 32.25 0.02 -4.63
N ASN A 109 33.07 -0.79 -5.32
CA ASN A 109 32.88 -1.12 -6.74
C ASN A 109 31.57 -1.90 -6.99
N ILE A 110 31.16 -2.79 -6.09
CA ILE A 110 29.86 -3.49 -6.20
C ILE A 110 28.71 -2.50 -6.12
N ILE A 111 28.72 -1.60 -5.13
CA ILE A 111 27.62 -0.67 -4.90
C ILE A 111 27.52 0.35 -6.04
N TYR A 112 28.61 1.05 -6.36
CA TYR A 112 28.58 2.06 -7.43
C TYR A 112 28.46 1.44 -8.81
N GLY A 113 29.10 0.29 -9.06
CA GLY A 113 28.92 -0.43 -10.32
C GLY A 113 27.48 -0.88 -10.57
N ALA A 114 26.76 -1.33 -9.52
CA ALA A 114 25.34 -1.66 -9.65
C ALA A 114 24.47 -0.42 -9.91
N VAL A 115 24.80 0.73 -9.30
CA VAL A 115 24.13 2.01 -9.55
C VAL A 115 24.35 2.44 -11.00
N ASP A 116 25.61 2.48 -11.44
CA ASP A 116 25.98 2.90 -12.80
C ASP A 116 25.33 2.01 -13.86
N PHE A 117 25.32 0.69 -13.63
CA PHE A 117 24.65 -0.26 -14.51
C PHE A 117 23.16 0.06 -14.64
N ALA A 118 22.44 0.20 -13.52
CA ALA A 118 21.01 0.52 -13.52
C ALA A 118 20.70 1.88 -14.19
N GLU A 119 21.59 2.87 -14.04
CA GLU A 119 21.45 4.19 -14.65
C GLU A 119 21.53 4.15 -16.19
N GLU A 120 22.17 3.14 -16.80
CA GLU A 120 22.19 2.94 -18.26
C GLU A 120 20.77 2.80 -18.86
N ILE A 121 19.81 2.33 -18.07
CA ILE A 121 18.39 2.23 -18.43
C ILE A 121 17.50 3.21 -17.67
N GLU A 122 18.06 4.32 -17.19
CA GLU A 122 17.35 5.39 -16.48
C GLU A 122 16.71 4.93 -15.16
N ILE A 123 17.27 3.90 -14.50
CA ILE A 123 16.89 3.51 -13.13
C ILE A 123 17.83 4.19 -12.15
N THR A 124 17.25 5.01 -11.27
CA THR A 124 17.98 5.63 -10.18
C THR A 124 17.93 4.74 -8.93
N PRO A 125 18.96 4.75 -8.08
CA PRO A 125 18.94 4.03 -6.81
C PRO A 125 17.83 4.55 -5.88
N ASP A 126 17.46 3.74 -4.89
CA ASP A 126 16.46 4.11 -3.90
C ASP A 126 16.81 5.39 -3.13
N ASP A 127 15.79 6.15 -2.70
CA ASP A 127 15.95 7.45 -2.05
C ASP A 127 16.74 7.36 -0.73
N SER A 128 16.75 6.21 -0.06
CA SER A 128 17.58 5.95 1.11
C SER A 128 19.08 6.11 0.80
N PHE A 129 19.50 5.74 -0.43
CA PHE A 129 20.88 5.81 -0.89
C PHE A 129 21.42 7.24 -0.92
N ARG A 130 20.54 8.22 -1.12
CA ARG A 130 20.89 9.66 -1.14
C ARG A 130 21.63 10.09 0.13
N LEU A 131 21.29 9.52 1.29
CA LEU A 131 21.99 9.81 2.55
C LEU A 131 23.10 8.81 2.83
N THR A 132 22.85 7.51 2.65
CA THR A 132 23.80 6.46 3.03
C THR A 132 25.04 6.43 2.12
N ARG A 133 24.98 6.97 0.89
CA ARG A 133 26.16 7.12 0.02
C ARG A 133 27.31 7.93 0.63
N TYR A 134 27.04 8.76 1.63
CA TYR A 134 28.09 9.50 2.36
C TYR A 134 28.87 8.62 3.35
N MET A 135 28.42 7.38 3.58
CA MET A 135 29.22 6.35 4.28
C MET A 135 30.29 5.74 3.36
N LEU A 136 30.16 5.92 2.05
CA LEU A 136 31.15 5.57 1.03
C LEU A 136 31.99 6.81 0.68
N GLU A 137 33.24 6.61 0.31
CA GLU A 137 34.00 7.60 -0.43
C GLU A 137 33.32 7.95 -1.76
N GLU A 138 33.69 9.10 -2.30
CA GLU A 138 33.24 9.48 -3.63
C GLU A 138 33.85 8.53 -4.66
N ASP A 139 33.04 8.17 -5.65
CA ASP A 139 33.50 7.34 -6.75
C ASP A 139 34.43 8.16 -7.66
N THR A 140 35.73 7.94 -7.49
CA THR A 140 36.82 8.69 -8.09
C THR A 140 37.99 7.74 -8.33
N GLU A 141 38.98 8.16 -9.12
CA GLU A 141 40.18 7.37 -9.42
C GLU A 141 41.04 7.02 -8.18
N ASP A 142 40.74 7.59 -7.01
CA ASP A 142 41.39 7.26 -5.74
C ASP A 142 41.04 5.85 -5.23
N ILE A 143 39.91 5.28 -5.67
CA ILE A 143 39.52 3.89 -5.37
C ILE A 143 39.87 3.02 -6.58
N PRO A 144 40.69 1.96 -6.41
CA PRO A 144 41.00 1.04 -7.51
C PRO A 144 39.73 0.44 -8.13
N LEU A 145 39.60 0.56 -9.45
CA LEU A 145 38.51 -0.03 -10.21
C LEU A 145 38.65 -1.57 -10.22
N ILE A 146 37.58 -2.25 -9.84
CA ILE A 146 37.44 -3.71 -9.92
C ILE A 146 36.28 -3.98 -10.89
N GLU A 147 36.58 -4.64 -12.01
CA GLU A 147 35.57 -4.99 -13.00
C GLU A 147 34.72 -6.16 -12.52
N TYR A 148 33.40 -5.93 -12.43
CA TYR A 148 32.40 -6.96 -12.19
C TYR A 148 31.48 -7.08 -13.41
N GLU A 149 31.01 -8.30 -13.69
CA GLU A 149 30.02 -8.54 -14.73
C GLU A 149 28.62 -8.35 -14.13
N PHE A 150 28.03 -7.17 -14.36
CA PHE A 150 26.65 -6.87 -14.00
C PHE A 150 25.65 -7.36 -15.05
N GLY A 151 24.42 -7.58 -14.62
CA GLY A 151 23.37 -8.18 -15.45
C GLY A 151 23.44 -9.70 -15.50
N LYS A 152 22.56 -10.28 -16.31
CA LYS A 152 22.57 -11.70 -16.64
C LYS A 152 22.91 -11.85 -18.11
N ASP A 153 24.00 -12.56 -18.42
CA ASP A 153 24.59 -12.62 -19.75
C ASP A 153 24.96 -11.21 -20.28
N GLY A 154 25.42 -10.31 -19.40
CA GLY A 154 25.79 -8.93 -19.72
C GLY A 154 24.62 -7.99 -20.08
N LYS A 155 23.38 -8.38 -19.78
CA LYS A 155 22.17 -7.57 -20.02
C LYS A 155 21.37 -7.38 -18.73
N HIS A 156 20.65 -6.26 -18.65
CA HIS A 156 19.67 -6.03 -17.59
C HIS A 156 18.64 -7.16 -17.55
N PHE A 157 18.52 -7.79 -16.39
CA PHE A 157 17.60 -8.90 -16.14
C PHE A 157 16.75 -8.59 -14.93
N LEU A 158 15.50 -8.18 -15.16
CA LEU A 158 14.60 -7.81 -14.07
C LEU A 158 14.05 -9.05 -13.36
N VAL A 159 14.11 -9.06 -12.03
CA VAL A 159 13.35 -10.01 -11.20
C VAL A 159 12.09 -9.30 -10.67
N ALA A 160 10.99 -9.41 -11.40
CA ALA A 160 9.72 -8.77 -11.10
C ALA A 160 8.87 -9.67 -10.18
N ILE A 161 9.05 -9.49 -8.88
CA ILE A 161 8.36 -10.28 -7.85
C ILE A 161 6.85 -9.98 -7.75
N ASP A 162 6.43 -8.78 -8.16
CA ASP A 162 5.06 -8.31 -8.19
C ASP A 162 4.76 -7.41 -9.42
N SER A 163 3.49 -7.00 -9.57
CA SER A 163 3.01 -6.15 -10.67
C SER A 163 3.52 -4.70 -10.59
N TYR A 164 3.78 -4.18 -9.40
CA TYR A 164 4.31 -2.83 -9.18
C TYR A 164 5.75 -2.71 -9.70
N ILE A 165 6.62 -3.66 -9.33
CA ILE A 165 8.00 -3.74 -9.81
C ILE A 165 8.02 -3.94 -11.33
N ALA A 166 7.12 -4.77 -11.87
CA ALA A 166 6.97 -4.96 -13.31
C ALA A 166 6.57 -3.66 -14.03
N SER A 167 5.51 -2.97 -13.58
CA SER A 167 5.01 -1.75 -14.21
C SER A 167 6.02 -0.60 -14.12
N LYS A 168 6.78 -0.53 -13.03
CA LYS A 168 7.82 0.49 -12.80
C LYS A 168 9.04 0.35 -13.73
N TYR A 169 9.52 -0.88 -13.95
CA TYR A 169 10.82 -1.09 -14.62
C TYR A 169 10.73 -1.69 -16.03
N LEU A 170 9.72 -2.51 -16.36
CA LEU A 170 9.58 -3.07 -17.70
C LEU A 170 9.50 -2.01 -18.83
N PRO A 171 8.84 -0.84 -18.65
CA PRO A 171 8.86 0.20 -19.67
C PRO A 171 10.27 0.72 -19.98
N LYS A 172 11.16 0.76 -18.98
CA LYS A 172 12.56 1.19 -19.14
C LYS A 172 13.37 0.15 -19.91
N LEU A 173 13.24 -1.14 -19.56
CA LEU A 173 13.87 -2.22 -20.33
C LEU A 173 13.36 -2.25 -21.77
N LYS A 174 12.05 -2.06 -21.98
CA LYS A 174 11.44 -2.02 -23.32
C LYS A 174 11.90 -0.82 -24.15
N LYS A 175 12.10 0.33 -23.51
CA LYS A 175 12.66 1.53 -24.15
C LYS A 175 14.07 1.27 -24.68
N THR A 176 14.92 0.62 -23.88
CA THR A 176 16.33 0.36 -24.23
C THR A 176 16.50 -0.81 -25.19
N TYR A 177 15.83 -1.94 -24.93
CA TYR A 177 16.07 -3.22 -25.63
C TYR A 177 14.94 -3.61 -26.59
N GLY A 178 13.86 -2.83 -26.70
CA GLY A 178 12.68 -3.23 -27.45
C GLY A 178 12.07 -4.49 -26.83
N ASN A 179 12.09 -5.61 -27.56
CA ASN A 179 11.63 -6.91 -27.06
C ASN A 179 12.80 -7.88 -26.75
N ASP A 180 14.06 -7.44 -26.87
CA ASP A 180 15.26 -8.27 -26.69
C ASP A 180 15.81 -8.19 -25.25
N PHE A 181 14.95 -8.47 -24.29
CA PHE A 181 15.30 -8.59 -22.87
C PHE A 181 14.57 -9.78 -22.23
N LYS A 182 15.11 -10.27 -21.10
CA LYS A 182 14.49 -11.33 -20.31
C LYS A 182 14.25 -10.81 -18.90
N TYR A 183 13.21 -11.33 -18.26
CA TYR A 183 12.90 -11.05 -16.87
C TYR A 183 12.33 -12.32 -16.21
N LEU A 184 12.46 -12.43 -14.89
CA LEU A 184 11.83 -13.46 -14.09
C LEU A 184 10.61 -12.87 -13.39
N SER A 185 9.49 -13.58 -13.43
CA SER A 185 8.32 -13.28 -12.60
C SER A 185 7.92 -14.55 -11.86
N PRO A 186 7.90 -14.57 -10.51
CA PRO A 186 7.60 -15.76 -9.71
C PRO A 186 6.23 -16.35 -10.00
N ASN A 187 5.33 -15.55 -10.58
CA ASN A 187 4.02 -15.98 -11.01
C ASN A 187 3.81 -15.65 -12.49
N LYS A 188 4.00 -16.65 -13.35
CA LYS A 188 3.45 -16.66 -14.73
C LYS A 188 1.94 -16.40 -14.80
N LYS A 189 1.25 -16.39 -13.66
CA LYS A 189 -0.18 -16.05 -13.52
C LYS A 189 -0.46 -14.59 -13.12
N LEU A 190 0.51 -13.84 -12.60
CA LEU A 190 0.30 -12.47 -12.10
C LEU A 190 0.75 -11.39 -13.09
N ILE A 191 1.65 -11.71 -14.02
CA ILE A 191 1.75 -10.93 -15.25
C ILE A 191 0.78 -11.58 -16.21
N GLY A 192 -0.48 -11.16 -16.11
CA GLY A 192 -1.37 -11.23 -17.25
C GLY A 192 -0.61 -10.70 -18.47
N ASP A 193 -0.80 -11.35 -19.61
CA ASP A 193 -0.43 -10.71 -20.86
C ASP A 193 -1.26 -9.43 -20.96
N ASP A 194 -0.70 -8.32 -20.47
CA ASP A 194 -1.29 -6.99 -20.52
C ASP A 194 -1.50 -6.54 -21.97
N SER A 195 -1.04 -7.28 -22.99
CA SER A 195 -1.46 -7.02 -24.37
C SER A 195 -2.97 -7.20 -24.58
N TYR A 196 -3.67 -7.92 -23.70
CA TYR A 196 -5.13 -7.90 -23.66
C TYR A 196 -5.66 -6.58 -23.08
N TYR A 197 -5.06 -6.12 -21.98
CA TYR A 197 -5.46 -4.94 -21.21
C TYR A 197 -5.15 -3.63 -21.97
N MET A 198 -3.96 -3.51 -22.55
CA MET A 198 -3.51 -2.39 -23.41
C MET A 198 -4.32 -2.23 -24.70
N LYS A 199 -5.12 -3.24 -25.10
CA LYS A 199 -6.05 -3.10 -26.23
C LYS A 199 -7.34 -2.39 -25.84
N CYS A 200 -7.65 -2.27 -24.55
CA CYS A 200 -8.78 -1.50 -24.10
C CYS A 200 -8.48 -0.01 -24.34
N PRO A 201 -9.33 0.74 -25.07
CA PRO A 201 -9.11 2.17 -25.32
C PRO A 201 -8.97 3.03 -24.06
N THR A 202 -9.41 2.51 -22.91
CA THR A 202 -9.46 3.20 -21.61
C THR A 202 -8.38 2.73 -20.64
N TYR A 203 -7.47 1.84 -21.05
CA TYR A 203 -6.39 1.35 -20.20
C TYR A 203 -5.46 2.49 -19.77
N GLY A 204 -5.22 2.62 -18.47
CA GLY A 204 -4.41 3.69 -17.88
C GLY A 204 -5.12 5.05 -17.79
N MET A 205 -6.44 5.11 -18.06
CA MET A 205 -7.26 6.29 -17.78
C MET A 205 -7.79 6.22 -16.35
N ASP A 206 -6.88 6.30 -15.37
CA ASP A 206 -7.22 6.18 -13.96
C ASP A 206 -7.37 7.55 -13.30
N THR A 207 -8.33 7.66 -12.37
CA THR A 207 -8.54 8.89 -11.61
C THR A 207 -7.31 9.17 -10.76
N LYS A 208 -6.64 10.30 -11.00
CA LYS A 208 -5.48 10.71 -10.19
C LYS A 208 -5.92 11.02 -8.76
N TYR A 209 -5.34 10.33 -7.79
CA TYR A 209 -5.54 10.62 -6.37
C TYR A 209 -5.02 12.03 -6.00
N THR A 210 -5.87 12.86 -5.39
CA THR A 210 -5.52 14.24 -4.99
C THR A 210 -6.03 14.64 -3.61
N TYR A 211 -6.74 13.75 -2.93
CA TYR A 211 -7.30 14.03 -1.62
C TYR A 211 -6.20 14.25 -0.57
N LYS A 212 -6.47 15.17 0.36
CA LYS A 212 -5.57 15.52 1.45
C LYS A 212 -6.23 15.16 2.77
N PRO A 213 -5.87 14.01 3.37
CA PRO A 213 -6.46 13.58 4.62
C PRO A 213 -6.33 14.65 5.72
N PRO A 214 -7.39 14.91 6.51
CA PRO A 214 -7.28 15.69 7.72
C PRO A 214 -6.37 14.96 8.71
N ARG A 215 -5.55 15.71 9.44
CA ARG A 215 -4.67 15.15 10.46
C ARG A 215 -5.42 15.10 11.79
N TYR A 216 -5.73 13.92 12.29
CA TYR A 216 -6.33 13.73 13.61
C TYR A 216 -5.26 13.72 14.70
N THR A 217 -5.66 13.41 15.93
CA THR A 217 -4.72 13.28 17.06
C THR A 217 -3.75 12.13 16.84
N GLU A 218 -2.47 12.36 17.15
CA GLU A 218 -1.42 11.33 17.20
C GLU A 218 -1.36 10.64 18.57
N THR A 219 -2.27 10.98 19.48
CA THR A 219 -2.44 10.32 20.77
C THR A 219 -3.77 9.61 20.77
N LEU A 220 -3.72 8.28 20.93
CA LEU A 220 -4.89 7.42 21.03
C LEU A 220 -5.49 7.54 22.44
N ASN A 221 -6.73 8.01 22.54
CA ASN A 221 -7.44 8.14 23.82
C ASN A 221 -8.74 7.32 23.78
N VAL A 222 -8.69 6.10 24.32
CA VAL A 222 -9.83 5.18 24.38
C VAL A 222 -10.21 4.88 25.83
N HIS A 223 -11.47 4.54 26.08
CA HIS A 223 -11.95 4.10 27.38
C HIS A 223 -11.47 2.67 27.69
N ASN A 224 -11.44 1.82 26.67
CA ASN A 224 -11.09 0.40 26.77
C ASN A 224 -9.75 0.10 26.08
N GLU A 225 -8.64 0.47 26.74
CA GLU A 225 -7.28 0.22 26.22
C GLU A 225 -7.03 -1.25 25.85
N TRP A 226 -7.66 -2.19 26.58
CA TRP A 226 -7.54 -3.62 26.30
C TRP A 226 -8.03 -4.03 24.90
N ILE A 227 -8.96 -3.28 24.30
CA ILE A 227 -9.41 -3.55 22.91
C ILE A 227 -8.25 -3.30 21.95
N VAL A 228 -7.54 -2.18 22.14
CA VAL A 228 -6.37 -1.83 21.32
C VAL A 228 -5.31 -2.91 21.45
N GLU A 229 -5.04 -3.37 22.67
CA GLU A 229 -4.09 -4.46 22.92
C GLU A 229 -4.51 -5.76 22.21
N GLU A 230 -5.78 -6.18 22.32
CA GLU A 230 -6.26 -7.42 21.68
C GLU A 230 -6.27 -7.32 20.15
N LEU A 231 -6.72 -6.19 19.58
CA LEU A 231 -6.83 -6.02 18.13
C LEU A 231 -5.45 -5.85 17.44
N ASN A 232 -4.41 -5.44 18.17
CA ASN A 232 -3.04 -5.37 17.63
C ASN A 232 -2.30 -6.72 17.67
N LYS A 233 -2.88 -7.77 18.25
CA LYS A 233 -2.21 -9.07 18.31
C LYS A 233 -2.13 -9.73 16.93
N PRO A 234 -0.99 -10.31 16.53
CA PRO A 234 -0.84 -10.98 15.24
C PRO A 234 -1.88 -12.08 15.01
N GLU A 235 -2.28 -12.84 16.04
CA GLU A 235 -3.31 -13.88 15.92
C GLU A 235 -4.72 -13.35 15.63
N ASN A 236 -4.96 -12.05 15.85
CA ASN A 236 -6.25 -11.38 15.62
C ASN A 236 -6.23 -10.48 14.37
N SER A 237 -5.13 -10.47 13.61
CA SER A 237 -4.91 -9.56 12.47
C SER A 237 -5.91 -9.78 11.34
N LEU A 238 -6.23 -11.03 11.00
CA LEU A 238 -7.09 -11.36 9.85
C LEU A 238 -8.52 -11.71 10.24
N TRP A 239 -8.75 -12.18 11.47
CA TRP A 239 -10.09 -12.47 11.99
C TRP A 239 -10.11 -12.43 13.51
N LEU A 240 -11.31 -12.32 14.09
CA LEU A 240 -11.52 -12.41 15.54
C LEU A 240 -12.23 -13.71 15.91
N GLU A 241 -11.77 -14.36 16.99
CA GLU A 241 -12.48 -15.52 17.55
C GLU A 241 -13.80 -15.09 18.19
N LYS A 242 -14.81 -15.97 18.13
CA LYS A 242 -16.15 -15.73 18.69
C LYS A 242 -16.10 -15.19 20.13
N THR A 243 -15.26 -15.77 20.97
CA THR A 243 -15.12 -15.37 22.38
C THR A 243 -14.65 -13.93 22.56
N LEU A 244 -13.78 -13.45 21.65
CA LEU A 244 -13.30 -12.07 21.66
C LEU A 244 -14.39 -11.12 21.14
N ILE A 245 -15.08 -11.49 20.06
CA ILE A 245 -16.24 -10.74 19.54
C ILE A 245 -17.30 -10.56 20.64
N ASP A 246 -17.70 -11.65 21.30
CA ASP A 246 -18.69 -11.63 22.40
C ASP A 246 -18.27 -10.69 23.53
N ARG A 247 -16.98 -10.71 23.90
CA ARG A 247 -16.43 -9.86 24.97
C ARG A 247 -16.43 -8.39 24.57
N ILE A 248 -16.08 -8.06 23.33
CA ILE A 248 -16.09 -6.69 22.81
C ILE A 248 -17.53 -6.17 22.75
N LEU A 249 -18.45 -6.91 22.13
CA LEU A 249 -19.85 -6.50 21.96
C LEU A 249 -20.67 -6.45 23.26
N ALA A 250 -20.14 -6.97 24.37
CA ALA A 250 -20.73 -6.83 25.70
C ALA A 250 -20.50 -5.45 26.34
N LEU A 251 -19.60 -4.62 25.79
CA LEU A 251 -19.34 -3.26 26.28
C LEU A 251 -20.53 -2.31 26.01
N PRO A 252 -20.63 -1.18 26.74
CA PRO A 252 -21.64 -0.17 26.44
C PRO A 252 -21.52 0.34 25.00
N LYS A 253 -22.63 0.27 24.25
CA LYS A 253 -22.65 0.54 22.80
C LYS A 253 -22.01 1.88 22.41
N ASP A 254 -22.35 2.95 23.11
CA ASP A 254 -21.84 4.30 22.79
C ASP A 254 -20.36 4.45 23.13
N GLU A 255 -19.88 3.78 24.19
CA GLU A 255 -18.48 3.77 24.59
C GLU A 255 -17.64 2.99 23.58
N LEU A 256 -18.07 1.78 23.22
CA LEU A 256 -17.39 0.97 22.20
C LEU A 256 -17.37 1.69 20.85
N ARG A 257 -18.49 2.30 20.42
CA ARG A 257 -18.52 3.11 19.18
C ARG A 257 -17.46 4.22 19.23
N SER A 258 -17.40 4.97 20.33
CA SER A 258 -16.43 6.07 20.50
C SER A 258 -14.99 5.56 20.43
N ASP A 259 -14.68 4.44 21.08
CA ASP A 259 -13.35 3.85 21.08
C ASP A 259 -12.94 3.38 19.68
N LEU A 260 -13.86 2.71 18.95
CA LEU A 260 -13.61 2.25 17.58
C LEU A 260 -13.40 3.42 16.60
N GLU A 261 -14.22 4.46 16.70
CA GLU A 261 -14.06 5.68 15.89
C GLU A 261 -12.70 6.35 16.14
N GLU A 262 -12.26 6.41 17.39
CA GLU A 262 -10.95 6.96 17.77
C GLU A 262 -9.79 6.08 17.25
N ILE A 263 -9.89 4.75 17.38
CA ILE A 263 -8.92 3.81 16.83
C ILE A 263 -8.75 4.02 15.32
N ILE A 264 -9.86 4.11 14.58
CA ILE A 264 -9.82 4.31 13.13
C ILE A 264 -9.15 5.65 12.78
N ARG A 265 -9.52 6.74 13.45
CA ARG A 265 -8.91 8.07 13.24
C ARG A 265 -7.41 8.09 13.54
N TYR A 266 -7.01 7.45 14.63
CA TYR A 266 -5.62 7.32 15.03
C TYR A 266 -4.82 6.55 13.98
N VAL A 267 -5.28 5.35 13.59
CA VAL A 267 -4.58 4.51 12.61
C VAL A 267 -4.46 5.21 11.26
N MET A 268 -5.54 5.84 10.77
CA MET A 268 -5.49 6.66 9.55
C MET A 268 -4.43 7.77 9.62
N THR A 269 -4.25 8.38 10.80
CA THR A 269 -3.28 9.46 10.99
C THR A 269 -1.85 8.96 10.97
N ILE A 270 -1.56 7.86 11.68
CA ILE A 270 -0.19 7.35 11.81
C ILE A 270 0.28 6.56 10.60
N THR A 271 -0.64 6.09 9.74
CA THR A 271 -0.33 5.30 8.53
C THR A 271 -0.67 6.01 7.22
N VAL A 272 -0.88 7.33 7.26
CA VAL A 272 -1.34 8.13 6.12
C VAL A 272 -0.49 7.90 4.86
N ASN A 273 -1.15 7.78 3.71
CA ASN A 273 -0.52 7.46 2.42
C ASN A 273 0.31 6.16 2.42
N GLY A 274 -0.09 5.15 3.19
CA GLY A 274 0.64 3.87 3.29
C GLY A 274 1.98 3.96 4.04
N ASN A 275 2.27 5.07 4.73
CA ASN A 275 3.51 5.22 5.49
C ASN A 275 3.40 4.49 6.83
N ILE A 276 3.76 3.21 6.85
CA ILE A 276 3.61 2.36 8.04
C ILE A 276 4.76 2.63 9.03
N PRO A 277 4.47 3.07 10.28
CA PRO A 277 5.50 3.23 11.28
C PRO A 277 6.18 1.89 11.59
N PHE A 278 7.50 1.91 11.78
CA PHE A 278 8.32 0.71 12.03
C PHE A 278 7.82 -0.20 13.18
N ASN A 279 7.14 0.36 14.18
CA ASN A 279 6.60 -0.39 15.33
C ASN A 279 5.09 -0.66 15.23
N PHE A 280 4.46 -0.40 14.08
CA PHE A 280 3.02 -0.58 13.93
C PHE A 280 2.67 -2.05 13.72
N ASP A 281 3.45 -2.76 12.92
CA ASP A 281 3.16 -4.12 12.45
C ASP A 281 4.14 -5.16 13.03
N HIS A 282 5.26 -4.71 13.59
CA HIS A 282 6.31 -5.57 14.14
C HIS A 282 6.80 -6.65 13.15
N GLY A 283 6.66 -6.40 11.85
CA GLY A 283 7.01 -7.35 10.78
C GLY A 283 5.89 -8.29 10.33
N ASP A 284 4.69 -8.22 10.93
CA ASP A 284 3.50 -8.98 10.55
C ASP A 284 2.32 -8.05 10.27
N TYR A 285 1.45 -8.39 9.31
CA TYR A 285 0.28 -7.56 9.00
C TYR A 285 -0.57 -7.25 10.25
N ASN A 286 -0.85 -5.96 10.47
CA ASN A 286 -1.68 -5.49 11.56
C ASN A 286 -3.08 -5.08 11.08
N GLY A 287 -4.09 -5.91 11.38
CA GLY A 287 -5.47 -5.69 10.96
C GLY A 287 -6.37 -5.01 11.99
N ILE A 288 -5.81 -4.22 12.92
CA ILE A 288 -6.60 -3.42 13.86
C ILE A 288 -7.60 -2.51 13.14
N LEU A 289 -7.22 -1.93 11.99
CA LEU A 289 -8.08 -1.03 11.23
C LEU A 289 -9.28 -1.76 10.64
N ALA A 290 -9.04 -2.87 9.94
CA ALA A 290 -10.08 -3.71 9.36
C ALA A 290 -11.05 -4.22 10.43
N SER A 291 -10.52 -4.75 11.54
CA SER A 291 -11.33 -5.23 12.66
C SER A 291 -12.16 -4.12 13.30
N ALA A 292 -11.58 -2.93 13.49
CA ALA A 292 -12.29 -1.80 14.07
C ALA A 292 -13.46 -1.34 13.18
N ILE A 293 -13.27 -1.30 11.86
CA ILE A 293 -14.33 -0.95 10.89
C ILE A 293 -15.45 -2.00 10.89
N ILE A 294 -15.12 -3.29 10.88
CA ILE A 294 -16.11 -4.38 10.94
C ILE A 294 -16.95 -4.29 12.24
N LEU A 295 -16.28 -4.12 13.39
CA LEU A 295 -16.94 -3.97 14.69
C LEU A 295 -17.81 -2.71 14.75
N LEU A 296 -17.38 -1.63 14.09
CA LEU A 296 -18.15 -0.39 14.02
C LEU A 296 -19.47 -0.59 13.28
N GLY A 297 -19.57 -1.58 12.37
CA GLY A 297 -20.84 -1.99 11.77
C GLY A 297 -21.89 -2.47 12.79
N GLU A 298 -21.48 -3.03 13.93
CA GLU A 298 -22.40 -3.53 14.97
C GLU A 298 -22.90 -2.42 15.91
N VAL A 299 -22.03 -1.46 16.23
CA VAL A 299 -22.30 -0.45 17.27
C VAL A 299 -22.44 0.99 16.76
N GLY A 300 -22.06 1.22 15.50
CA GLY A 300 -22.02 2.53 14.88
C GLY A 300 -23.37 3.14 14.55
N ASN A 301 -23.32 4.32 13.95
CA ASN A 301 -24.47 5.09 13.50
C ASN A 301 -24.26 5.68 12.09
N ASN A 302 -25.32 6.26 11.52
CA ASN A 302 -25.32 6.90 10.20
C ASN A 302 -24.74 8.34 10.19
N GLU A 303 -24.21 8.79 11.32
CA GLU A 303 -23.62 10.12 11.52
C GLU A 303 -22.10 9.99 11.67
N SER A 304 -21.60 9.98 12.91
CA SER A 304 -20.17 9.96 13.24
C SER A 304 -19.45 8.74 12.65
N SER A 305 -20.05 7.55 12.76
CA SER A 305 -19.40 6.32 12.34
C SER A 305 -19.33 6.23 10.82
N LEU A 306 -20.42 6.60 10.13
CA LEU A 306 -20.44 6.68 8.68
C LEU A 306 -19.41 7.69 8.16
N ASP A 307 -19.27 8.85 8.81
CA ASP A 307 -18.27 9.86 8.42
C ASP A 307 -16.84 9.33 8.55
N VAL A 308 -16.55 8.55 9.60
CA VAL A 308 -15.24 7.90 9.79
C VAL A 308 -14.98 6.84 8.71
N VAL A 309 -15.97 6.00 8.38
CA VAL A 309 -15.80 4.97 7.34
C VAL A 309 -15.62 5.60 5.96
N LEU A 310 -16.38 6.64 5.64
CA LEU A 310 -16.19 7.40 4.39
C LEU A 310 -14.82 8.06 4.34
N GLU A 311 -14.29 8.54 5.48
CA GLU A 311 -12.94 9.09 5.53
C GLU A 311 -11.87 8.05 5.26
N CYS A 312 -12.06 6.82 5.72
CA CYS A 312 -11.19 5.70 5.39
C CYS A 312 -11.19 5.40 3.89
N LEU A 313 -12.37 5.43 3.26
CA LEU A 313 -12.49 5.27 1.79
C LEU A 313 -11.91 6.45 0.99
N ARG A 314 -11.66 7.60 1.61
CA ARG A 314 -10.94 8.73 0.96
C ARG A 314 -9.43 8.59 0.96
N GLN A 315 -8.85 7.62 1.67
CA GLN A 315 -7.40 7.46 1.73
C GLN A 315 -6.82 6.97 0.38
N SER A 316 -5.49 7.03 0.25
CA SER A 316 -4.80 6.67 -0.99
C SER A 316 -4.86 5.17 -1.29
N GLU A 317 -4.54 4.82 -2.54
CA GLU A 317 -4.32 3.42 -2.94
C GLU A 317 -3.28 2.73 -2.05
N ASP A 318 -2.09 3.32 -1.85
CA ASP A 318 -1.06 2.75 -0.97
C ASP A 318 -1.53 2.47 0.47
N PHE A 319 -2.39 3.34 1.01
CA PHE A 319 -3.01 3.12 2.31
C PHE A 319 -3.97 1.92 2.26
N PHE A 320 -4.77 1.85 1.21
CA PHE A 320 -5.77 0.81 1.05
C PHE A 320 -5.14 -0.58 0.83
N GLU A 321 -4.15 -0.65 -0.05
CA GLU A 321 -3.41 -1.88 -0.38
C GLU A 321 -2.78 -2.50 0.87
N TYR A 322 -2.15 -1.68 1.72
CA TYR A 322 -1.59 -2.19 2.97
C TYR A 322 -2.67 -2.68 3.95
N HIS A 323 -3.72 -1.87 4.21
CA HIS A 323 -4.67 -2.14 5.30
C HIS A 323 -5.78 -3.12 4.95
N PHE A 324 -6.08 -3.32 3.68
CA PHE A 324 -7.24 -4.12 3.28
C PHE A 324 -6.90 -5.10 2.16
N GLY A 325 -6.09 -4.69 1.18
CA GLY A 325 -5.79 -5.48 -0.01
C GLY A 325 -7.06 -6.11 -0.60
N ASP A 326 -7.00 -7.42 -0.86
CA ASP A 326 -8.11 -8.22 -1.42
C ASP A 326 -9.31 -8.43 -0.47
N SER A 327 -9.27 -7.92 0.78
CA SER A 327 -10.35 -8.08 1.76
C SER A 327 -11.23 -6.84 1.96
N GLY A 328 -11.02 -5.80 1.14
CA GLY A 328 -11.76 -4.55 1.23
C GLY A 328 -13.28 -4.69 1.16
N ASP A 329 -13.79 -5.57 0.30
CA ASP A 329 -15.22 -5.83 0.14
C ASP A 329 -15.84 -6.45 1.40
N ASP A 330 -15.17 -7.43 2.01
CA ASP A 330 -15.57 -8.05 3.28
C ASP A 330 -15.60 -7.04 4.45
N VAL A 331 -14.76 -6.01 4.42
CA VAL A 331 -14.69 -4.95 5.46
C VAL A 331 -15.74 -3.87 5.23
N PHE A 332 -15.75 -3.25 4.05
CA PHE A 332 -16.53 -2.03 3.81
C PHE A 332 -17.98 -2.32 3.46
N VAL A 333 -18.28 -3.35 2.66
CA VAL A 333 -19.63 -3.56 2.13
C VAL A 333 -20.63 -3.92 3.25
N PRO A 334 -20.35 -4.90 4.14
CA PRO A 334 -21.23 -5.20 5.26
C PRO A 334 -21.33 -4.04 6.26
N THR A 335 -20.24 -3.30 6.47
CA THR A 335 -20.22 -2.18 7.42
C THR A 335 -21.07 -1.01 6.92
N LEU A 336 -20.88 -0.58 5.68
CA LEU A 336 -21.67 0.48 5.06
C LEU A 336 -23.15 0.08 4.94
N TYR A 337 -23.45 -1.19 4.65
CA TYR A 337 -24.81 -1.71 4.66
C TYR A 337 -25.51 -1.46 6.01
N LYS A 338 -24.81 -1.67 7.13
CA LYS A 338 -25.36 -1.47 8.49
C LYS A 338 -25.46 0.01 8.90
N LEU A 339 -24.49 0.82 8.49
CA LEU A 339 -24.43 2.24 8.87
C LEU A 339 -25.31 3.14 8.01
N THR A 340 -25.75 2.68 6.84
CA THR A 340 -26.52 3.50 5.89
C THR A 340 -28.00 3.54 6.25
N THR A 341 -28.57 4.75 6.25
CA THR A 341 -30.03 4.96 6.29
C THR A 341 -30.44 5.90 5.17
N THR A 342 -31.74 6.02 4.90
CA THR A 342 -32.25 6.89 3.81
C THR A 342 -31.78 8.35 3.94
N ASP A 343 -31.60 8.84 5.16
CA ASP A 343 -31.15 10.21 5.41
C ASP A 343 -29.69 10.45 4.98
N SER A 344 -28.87 9.40 4.93
CA SER A 344 -27.48 9.49 4.48
C SER A 344 -27.32 9.42 2.96
N PHE A 345 -28.36 9.06 2.19
CA PHE A 345 -28.23 8.87 0.73
C PHE A 345 -27.66 10.08 0.00
N ASN A 346 -28.03 11.29 0.45
CA ASN A 346 -27.49 12.52 -0.14
C ASN A 346 -25.98 12.68 0.14
N LYS A 347 -25.54 12.35 1.37
CA LYS A 347 -24.12 12.34 1.75
C LYS A 347 -23.34 11.35 0.87
N LEU A 348 -23.90 10.16 0.66
CA LEU A 348 -23.29 9.12 -0.18
C LEU A 348 -23.20 9.55 -1.65
N ARG A 349 -24.21 10.26 -2.19
CA ARG A 349 -24.12 10.86 -3.54
C ARG A 349 -22.98 11.87 -3.63
N CYS A 350 -22.86 12.76 -2.64
CA CYS A 350 -21.79 13.75 -2.61
C CYS A 350 -20.41 13.10 -2.61
N PHE A 351 -20.22 12.03 -1.83
CA PHE A 351 -18.97 11.25 -1.81
C PHE A 351 -18.63 10.66 -3.19
N MET A 352 -19.60 10.05 -3.88
CA MET A 352 -19.37 9.49 -5.23
C MET A 352 -18.95 10.55 -6.25
N LYS A 353 -19.41 11.80 -6.07
CA LYS A 353 -19.09 12.95 -6.93
C LYS A 353 -17.86 13.74 -6.46
N GLU A 354 -17.13 13.26 -5.45
CA GLU A 354 -15.92 13.90 -4.97
C GLU A 354 -14.74 13.64 -5.95
N PRO A 355 -13.96 14.65 -6.36
CA PRO A 355 -12.86 14.45 -7.29
C PRO A 355 -11.64 13.79 -6.66
N GLY A 356 -10.90 13.04 -7.45
CA GLY A 356 -9.53 12.61 -7.13
C GLY A 356 -9.44 11.61 -5.98
N LEU A 357 -10.43 10.73 -5.84
CA LEU A 357 -10.39 9.58 -4.95
C LEU A 357 -10.12 8.31 -5.77
N TYR A 358 -9.61 7.28 -5.10
CA TYR A 358 -9.37 5.97 -5.68
C TYR A 358 -10.69 5.26 -6.03
N SER A 359 -10.75 4.66 -7.22
CA SER A 359 -12.00 4.15 -7.80
C SER A 359 -12.55 2.89 -7.15
N PHE A 360 -11.69 1.96 -6.73
CA PHE A 360 -12.13 0.77 -5.99
C PHE A 360 -12.79 1.14 -4.65
N ASN A 361 -12.29 2.16 -3.97
CA ASN A 361 -12.89 2.63 -2.71
C ASN A 361 -14.32 3.15 -2.91
N LYS A 362 -14.56 3.86 -4.02
CA LYS A 362 -15.92 4.28 -4.40
C LYS A 362 -16.81 3.10 -4.80
N ALA A 363 -16.23 2.07 -5.41
CA ALA A 363 -16.97 0.88 -5.82
C ALA A 363 -17.58 0.17 -4.62
N TYR A 364 -16.90 0.05 -3.47
CA TYR A 364 -17.50 -0.56 -2.26
C TYR A 364 -18.73 0.19 -1.76
N LEU A 365 -18.76 1.51 -1.87
CA LEU A 365 -19.96 2.27 -1.53
C LEU A 365 -21.11 1.97 -2.49
N ALA A 366 -20.84 1.96 -3.80
CA ALA A 366 -21.85 1.63 -4.79
C ALA A 366 -22.35 0.18 -4.61
N GLU A 367 -21.46 -0.76 -4.33
CA GLU A 367 -21.78 -2.15 -4.03
C GLU A 367 -22.66 -2.29 -2.79
N SER A 368 -22.38 -1.51 -1.75
CA SER A 368 -23.21 -1.43 -0.54
C SER A 368 -24.62 -0.92 -0.86
N MET A 369 -24.74 0.09 -1.73
CA MET A 369 -26.04 0.59 -2.19
C MET A 369 -26.82 -0.48 -2.97
N ALA A 370 -26.13 -1.28 -3.78
CA ALA A 370 -26.75 -2.41 -4.47
C ALA A 370 -27.16 -3.53 -3.51
N LEU A 371 -26.33 -3.84 -2.53
CA LEU A 371 -26.67 -4.79 -1.47
C LEU A 371 -27.90 -4.36 -0.66
N ILE A 372 -28.03 -3.06 -0.33
CA ILE A 372 -29.24 -2.50 0.29
C ILE A 372 -30.45 -2.74 -0.61
N ALA A 373 -30.37 -2.37 -1.89
CA ALA A 373 -31.45 -2.58 -2.85
C ALA A 373 -31.87 -4.04 -2.99
N PHE A 374 -30.92 -4.97 -2.87
CA PHE A 374 -31.15 -6.41 -2.95
C PHE A 374 -31.77 -7.00 -1.68
N LYS A 375 -31.24 -6.65 -0.49
CA LYS A 375 -31.69 -7.21 0.79
C LYS A 375 -32.93 -6.51 1.36
N GLN A 376 -33.19 -5.25 0.97
CA GLN A 376 -34.31 -4.42 1.43
C GLN A 376 -35.18 -3.99 0.24
N PRO A 377 -36.11 -4.85 -0.23
CA PRO A 377 -36.91 -4.60 -1.43
C PRO A 377 -37.68 -3.28 -1.41
N GLU A 378 -38.08 -2.81 -0.23
CA GLU A 378 -38.75 -1.52 -0.02
C GLU A 378 -37.87 -0.31 -0.37
N LEU A 379 -36.55 -0.44 -0.29
CA LEU A 379 -35.59 0.61 -0.66
C LEU A 379 -35.04 0.43 -2.08
N ARG A 380 -35.39 -0.66 -2.78
CA ARG A 380 -34.85 -0.97 -4.12
C ARG A 380 -35.00 0.20 -5.09
N GLN A 381 -36.21 0.76 -5.20
CA GLN A 381 -36.47 1.86 -6.13
C GLN A 381 -35.65 3.10 -5.79
N THR A 382 -35.58 3.46 -4.50
CA THR A 382 -34.80 4.61 -4.02
C THR A 382 -33.30 4.44 -4.30
N CYS A 383 -32.77 3.22 -4.19
CA CYS A 383 -31.38 2.91 -4.53
C CYS A 383 -31.15 2.98 -6.04
N ILE A 384 -32.12 2.55 -6.86
CA ILE A 384 -32.03 2.68 -8.33
C ILE A 384 -32.04 4.15 -8.75
N GLU A 385 -32.85 4.99 -8.11
CA GLU A 385 -32.83 6.45 -8.30
C GLU A 385 -31.49 7.07 -7.84
N TRP A 386 -30.86 6.50 -6.81
CA TRP A 386 -29.51 6.90 -6.42
C TRP A 386 -28.49 6.55 -7.49
N PHE A 387 -28.53 5.33 -8.06
CA PHE A 387 -27.68 4.93 -9.18
C PHE A 387 -27.95 5.78 -10.43
N ASP A 388 -29.21 6.10 -10.71
CA ASP A 388 -29.61 6.95 -11.83
C ASP A 388 -28.89 8.31 -11.80
N ASP A 389 -28.81 8.95 -10.64
CA ASP A 389 -28.10 10.21 -10.43
C ASP A 389 -26.58 10.07 -10.66
N ILE A 390 -25.98 8.98 -10.16
CA ILE A 390 -24.54 8.72 -10.35
C ILE A 390 -24.20 8.44 -11.82
N ILE A 391 -25.00 7.61 -12.52
CA ILE A 391 -24.80 7.34 -13.94
C ILE A 391 -25.03 8.59 -14.78
N THR A 392 -26.03 9.40 -14.45
CA THR A 392 -26.27 10.68 -15.13
C THR A 392 -25.06 11.60 -15.02
N PHE A 393 -24.47 11.68 -13.83
CA PHE A 393 -23.24 12.43 -13.61
C PHE A 393 -22.04 11.82 -14.36
N ALA A 394 -21.92 10.49 -14.37
CA ALA A 394 -20.86 9.78 -15.08
C ALA A 394 -20.89 10.06 -16.60
N ILE A 395 -22.07 10.04 -17.24
CA ILE A 395 -22.20 10.32 -18.68
C ILE A 395 -21.53 11.64 -19.08
N GLU A 396 -21.64 12.67 -18.24
CA GLU A 396 -21.04 13.98 -18.51
C GLU A 396 -19.55 14.04 -18.12
N LYS A 397 -19.16 13.34 -17.04
CA LYS A 397 -17.85 13.54 -16.38
C LYS A 397 -16.82 12.45 -16.64
N LEU A 398 -17.20 11.32 -17.21
CA LEU A 398 -16.31 10.20 -17.47
C LEU A 398 -15.09 10.58 -18.35
N PRO A 399 -15.22 11.42 -19.40
CA PRO A 399 -14.05 11.84 -20.19
C PRO A 399 -13.05 12.72 -19.43
N GLU A 400 -13.44 13.31 -18.30
CA GLU A 400 -12.57 14.16 -17.48
C GLU A 400 -11.61 13.33 -16.61
N VAL A 401 -11.92 12.06 -16.33
CA VAL A 401 -11.11 11.13 -15.51
C VAL A 401 -10.65 11.76 -14.19
N GLN A 402 -11.53 12.56 -13.60
CA GLN A 402 -11.27 13.28 -12.35
C GLN A 402 -12.19 12.82 -11.23
N TYR A 403 -13.42 12.45 -11.56
CA TYR A 403 -14.45 12.11 -10.58
C TYR A 403 -14.80 10.63 -10.62
N ILE A 404 -14.88 10.09 -11.82
CA ILE A 404 -15.23 8.71 -12.15
C ILE A 404 -14.35 8.36 -13.35
N ASP A 405 -13.74 7.18 -13.33
CA ASP A 405 -12.99 6.63 -14.45
C ASP A 405 -13.68 5.38 -15.02
N GLY A 406 -13.07 4.81 -16.05
CA GLY A 406 -13.60 3.64 -16.74
C GLY A 406 -13.81 2.45 -15.81
N VAL A 407 -12.93 2.24 -14.84
CA VAL A 407 -13.01 1.14 -13.87
C VAL A 407 -14.26 1.30 -13.01
N LEU A 408 -14.45 2.47 -12.38
CA LEU A 408 -15.63 2.73 -11.57
C LEU A 408 -16.93 2.64 -12.40
N ALA A 409 -16.92 3.15 -13.64
CA ALA A 409 -18.08 3.04 -14.54
C ALA A 409 -18.40 1.57 -14.90
N GLY A 410 -17.38 0.74 -15.08
CA GLY A 410 -17.50 -0.70 -15.27
C GLY A 410 -18.13 -1.37 -14.04
N SER A 411 -17.62 -1.08 -12.83
CA SER A 411 -18.19 -1.60 -11.58
C SER A 411 -19.65 -1.19 -11.38
N LEU A 412 -19.99 0.10 -11.62
CA LEU A 412 -21.36 0.58 -11.57
C LEU A 412 -22.29 -0.20 -12.53
N THR A 413 -21.79 -0.49 -13.74
CA THR A 413 -22.53 -1.32 -14.71
C THR A 413 -22.79 -2.72 -14.14
N SER A 414 -21.78 -3.35 -13.56
CA SER A 414 -21.91 -4.68 -12.94
C SER A 414 -22.99 -4.70 -11.87
N PHE A 415 -22.98 -3.74 -10.95
CA PHE A 415 -23.97 -3.68 -9.87
C PHE A 415 -25.40 -3.45 -10.40
N ILE A 416 -25.56 -2.62 -11.43
CA ILE A 416 -26.86 -2.36 -12.07
C ILE A 416 -27.38 -3.62 -12.80
N MET A 417 -26.47 -4.40 -13.41
CA MET A 417 -26.78 -5.71 -14.00
C MET A 417 -27.23 -6.72 -12.94
N ASP A 418 -26.51 -6.83 -11.82
CA ASP A 418 -26.86 -7.73 -10.72
C ASP A 418 -28.23 -7.39 -10.10
N LEU A 419 -28.57 -6.10 -10.04
CA LEU A 419 -29.89 -5.63 -9.61
C LEU A 419 -31.00 -5.84 -10.63
N GLN A 420 -30.67 -6.20 -11.87
CA GLN A 420 -31.62 -6.28 -12.99
C GLN A 420 -32.43 -4.98 -13.16
N ALA A 421 -31.78 -3.82 -12.96
CA ALA A 421 -32.39 -2.50 -13.10
C ALA A 421 -32.43 -2.06 -14.58
N SER A 422 -33.23 -2.76 -15.38
CA SER A 422 -33.40 -2.54 -16.83
C SER A 422 -33.84 -1.12 -17.20
N GLU A 423 -34.47 -0.39 -16.28
CA GLU A 423 -34.84 1.01 -16.40
C GLU A 423 -33.62 1.94 -16.62
N LEU A 424 -32.43 1.53 -16.18
CA LEU A 424 -31.19 2.29 -16.35
C LEU A 424 -30.46 1.93 -17.66
N LEU A 425 -30.92 0.93 -18.42
CA LEU A 425 -30.25 0.45 -19.63
C LEU A 425 -30.01 1.55 -20.68
N PRO A 426 -30.95 2.48 -20.97
CA PRO A 426 -30.68 3.59 -21.89
C PRO A 426 -29.56 4.53 -21.41
N LYS A 427 -29.43 4.72 -20.10
CA LYS A 427 -28.37 5.56 -19.52
C LYS A 427 -27.03 4.84 -19.49
N LEU A 428 -27.02 3.54 -19.21
CA LEU A 428 -25.83 2.71 -19.40
C LEU A 428 -25.35 2.79 -20.85
N LYS A 429 -26.26 2.70 -21.83
CA LYS A 429 -25.89 2.88 -23.24
C LYS A 429 -25.21 4.22 -23.48
N ALA A 430 -25.81 5.32 -23.01
CA ALA A 430 -25.23 6.65 -23.15
C ALA A 430 -23.85 6.77 -22.47
N MET A 431 -23.65 6.09 -21.34
CA MET A 431 -22.36 6.03 -20.66
C MET A 431 -21.32 5.26 -21.48
N TYR A 432 -21.68 4.10 -22.07
CA TYR A 432 -20.80 3.34 -22.96
C TYR A 432 -20.50 4.08 -24.27
N ASP A 433 -21.47 4.84 -24.80
CA ASP A 433 -21.30 5.65 -26.01
C ASP A 433 -20.24 6.76 -25.85
N THR A 434 -19.83 7.09 -24.60
CA THR A 434 -18.67 7.99 -24.35
C THR A 434 -17.34 7.37 -24.79
N GLY A 435 -17.28 6.04 -24.98
CA GLY A 435 -16.05 5.31 -25.25
C GLY A 435 -15.08 5.22 -24.06
N CYS A 436 -15.51 5.67 -22.87
CA CYS A 436 -14.64 5.80 -21.68
C CYS A 436 -14.92 4.74 -20.59
N VAL A 437 -15.86 3.81 -20.81
CA VAL A 437 -16.16 2.72 -19.86
C VAL A 437 -15.16 1.57 -20.05
N ASP A 438 -14.63 1.06 -18.94
CA ASP A 438 -13.83 -0.15 -18.95
C ASP A 438 -14.71 -1.38 -19.19
N GLN A 439 -14.39 -2.14 -20.24
CA GLN A 439 -15.13 -3.30 -20.69
C GLN A 439 -14.58 -4.61 -20.10
N MET A 440 -13.58 -4.57 -19.21
CA MET A 440 -13.00 -5.79 -18.64
C MET A 440 -14.01 -6.61 -17.83
N ALA A 441 -14.78 -5.96 -16.97
CA ALA A 441 -15.73 -6.63 -16.10
C ALA A 441 -16.99 -7.10 -16.85
N CYS A 442 -17.68 -6.18 -17.54
CA CYS A 442 -18.99 -6.45 -18.14
C CYS A 442 -18.96 -6.66 -19.66
N GLY A 443 -17.82 -6.45 -20.32
CA GLY A 443 -17.71 -6.50 -21.78
C GLY A 443 -18.29 -5.27 -22.48
N SER A 444 -18.56 -5.40 -23.79
CA SER A 444 -19.18 -4.34 -24.59
C SER A 444 -20.65 -4.12 -24.19
N PHE A 445 -21.22 -2.98 -24.58
CA PHE A 445 -22.64 -2.72 -24.31
C PHE A 445 -23.58 -3.80 -24.87
N ASP A 446 -23.27 -4.39 -26.02
CA ASP A 446 -24.05 -5.51 -26.57
C ASP A 446 -24.09 -6.72 -25.61
N LYS A 447 -22.99 -7.00 -24.90
CA LYS A 447 -22.94 -8.05 -23.87
C LYS A 447 -23.75 -7.65 -22.64
N VAL A 448 -23.66 -6.38 -22.22
CA VAL A 448 -24.46 -5.83 -21.12
C VAL A 448 -25.95 -5.98 -21.41
N GLU A 449 -26.41 -5.50 -22.57
CA GLU A 449 -27.81 -5.61 -23.00
C GLU A 449 -28.28 -7.07 -23.04
N LYS A 450 -27.44 -7.98 -23.57
CA LYS A 450 -27.74 -9.42 -23.57
C LYS A 450 -27.87 -9.98 -22.16
N GLY A 451 -27.02 -9.57 -21.23
CA GLY A 451 -27.05 -10.00 -19.82
C GLY A 451 -28.38 -9.70 -19.12
N PHE A 452 -29.02 -8.57 -19.43
CA PHE A 452 -30.37 -8.26 -18.93
C PHE A 452 -31.46 -9.18 -19.50
N THR A 453 -31.24 -9.75 -20.69
CA THR A 453 -32.23 -10.64 -21.34
C THR A 453 -32.12 -12.09 -20.89
N GLU A 454 -30.92 -12.56 -20.57
CA GLU A 454 -30.66 -13.98 -20.27
C GLU A 454 -30.88 -14.35 -18.80
N LYS A 455 -31.12 -13.38 -17.91
CA LYS A 455 -31.27 -13.56 -16.46
C LYS A 455 -30.20 -14.52 -15.90
N GLU A 456 -28.93 -14.25 -16.21
CA GLU A 456 -27.85 -15.01 -15.59
C GLU A 456 -27.98 -14.90 -14.07
N ASN A 457 -28.01 -16.06 -13.41
CA ASN A 457 -28.29 -16.16 -11.98
C ASN A 457 -27.00 -15.89 -11.21
N VAL A 458 -26.51 -14.65 -11.27
CA VAL A 458 -25.31 -14.21 -10.57
C VAL A 458 -25.74 -13.69 -9.21
N GLN A 459 -25.78 -14.55 -8.19
CA GLN A 459 -26.15 -14.12 -6.83
C GLN A 459 -24.95 -13.61 -6.05
N HIS A 460 -24.21 -12.67 -6.64
CA HIS A 460 -23.06 -11.97 -6.04
C HIS A 460 -23.37 -11.47 -4.62
N PHE A 461 -24.52 -10.82 -4.43
CA PHE A 461 -24.94 -10.28 -3.13
C PHE A 461 -25.22 -11.33 -2.03
N ASN A 462 -25.26 -12.61 -2.37
CA ASN A 462 -25.39 -13.69 -1.37
C ASN A 462 -24.04 -14.16 -0.82
N LEU A 463 -22.93 -13.70 -1.40
CA LEU A 463 -21.59 -13.96 -0.89
C LEU A 463 -21.32 -13.14 0.39
N PHE A 464 -21.82 -11.90 0.46
CA PHE A 464 -21.63 -11.02 1.61
C PHE A 464 -22.22 -11.58 2.90
N LYS A 465 -21.39 -11.62 3.94
CA LYS A 465 -21.76 -11.99 5.30
C LYS A 465 -22.01 -10.74 6.12
N ILE A 466 -23.28 -10.50 6.45
CA ILE A 466 -23.68 -9.34 7.25
C ILE A 466 -23.55 -9.65 8.73
N ASP A 467 -23.82 -10.87 9.16
CA ASP A 467 -23.56 -11.28 10.54
C ASP A 467 -22.04 -11.31 10.80
N ILE A 468 -21.59 -10.62 11.85
CA ILE A 468 -20.16 -10.48 12.18
C ILE A 468 -19.49 -11.83 12.47
N TYR A 469 -20.20 -12.80 13.03
CA TYR A 469 -19.64 -14.12 13.32
C TYR A 469 -19.46 -14.93 12.03
N GLU A 470 -20.44 -14.87 11.11
CA GLU A 470 -20.31 -15.48 9.78
C GLU A 470 -19.19 -14.83 8.96
N LEU A 471 -19.03 -13.52 9.06
CA LEU A 471 -17.98 -12.76 8.38
C LEU A 471 -16.59 -13.20 8.84
N PHE A 472 -16.31 -13.14 10.15
CA PHE A 472 -15.01 -13.57 10.67
C PHE A 472 -14.77 -15.07 10.50
N ALA A 473 -15.80 -15.91 10.56
CA ALA A 473 -15.66 -17.33 10.22
C ALA A 473 -15.27 -17.54 8.75
N THR A 474 -15.80 -16.72 7.84
CA THR A 474 -15.47 -16.75 6.41
C THR A 474 -14.03 -16.31 6.18
N LEU A 475 -13.60 -15.19 6.77
CA LEU A 475 -12.23 -14.69 6.73
C LEU A 475 -11.25 -15.75 7.26
N LYS A 476 -11.53 -16.31 8.44
CA LYS A 476 -10.75 -17.43 9.01
C LYS A 476 -10.63 -18.60 8.04
N SER A 477 -11.73 -19.00 7.39
CA SER A 477 -11.71 -20.12 6.45
C SER A 477 -10.90 -19.86 5.18
N ARG A 478 -10.80 -18.59 4.75
CA ARG A 478 -10.08 -18.15 3.56
C ARG A 478 -8.57 -18.12 3.83
N PHE A 479 -8.16 -17.55 4.96
CA PHE A 479 -6.76 -17.33 5.28
C PHE A 479 -6.08 -18.49 6.01
N ASN A 480 -6.81 -19.31 6.77
CA ASN A 480 -6.24 -20.49 7.45
C ASN A 480 -6.00 -21.70 6.51
N ARG A 481 -6.13 -21.50 5.18
CA ARG A 481 -5.88 -22.52 4.13
C ARG A 481 -4.60 -22.25 3.34
N GLN A 482 -3.93 -21.14 3.61
CA GLN A 482 -2.56 -20.86 3.16
C GLN A 482 -1.60 -21.26 4.27
#